data_AF-A0A1B3W4W9-F1
#
_entry.id   AF-A0A1B3W4W9-F1
#
_cell.length_a   1.000
_cell.length_b   1.000
_cell.length_c   1.000
_cell.angle_alpha   90.00
_cell.angle_beta   90.00
_cell.angle_gamma   90.00
#
_symmetry.space_group_name_H-M   'P 1'
#
loop_
_entity.id
_entity.type
_entity.pdbx_description
1 polymer ?
#
loop_
_entity_poly.entity_id
_entity_poly.type
_entity_poly.pdbx_seq_one_letter_code
_entity_poly.pdbx_strand_id
1 'polypeptide(L)'
;MSPPPDPRSQARLAVQREPSSAMAWTALADTEFDAGDAAAGLRAARRALQLAPGHPEPLARLGRGQWMQGKLAEAAASLGEAARRAPRHPGIAVWLAHVLEDTGDAEAASDCYARAHALLPGHPQIAAYLLAWRRRLCDWRGLDALGHQVRSAVRAGQAAVEPFAFLSEDSTAAEQLACARLRASAVAARVRPLPPPGPRTGGPLRLGFMSNGFGAHPTGLLTVAFFEALAAHADMEIHLFALNRPDGSAVGRRLQHAVARWHDVGALPSSEIAGRIRSAAVDVLFDLRGWGGGGRPEVLAMRPAPLQVNWLAYPGTSGAPWIDCILADDVVLPQALEPHFSEAVVRLPRCFQPSDTRRAIPPAPARKDCGLPAHGVVFCCFNNSYKLNPASFSRHMAVLRQVPGSVLWLLSGPGDANRRLRTAAAEAGVDPDRLVFMPKQPQAEYLARLQLADLFLDCNPYNAHTTASDALWAGCPVLTRPGQTFAGRVAASLNHHLGLDDMNVATDELFIERAVALGNDPAALAALRRRVGRQRDESGLFDMEGFAADFRDVVLRLQRESAAGRGSASG
;
A
#
# COMPACT_ATOMS: atom_id res chain seq x y z
N MET A 1 34.67 -25.13 -2.30
CA MET A 1 33.39 -25.83 -2.55
C MET A 1 32.80 -25.27 -3.83
N SER A 2 32.58 -26.10 -4.85
CA SER A 2 31.85 -25.67 -6.06
C SER A 2 30.44 -25.21 -5.67
N PRO A 3 29.89 -24.17 -6.31
CA PRO A 3 28.52 -23.76 -6.04
C PRO A 3 27.56 -24.93 -6.30
N PRO A 4 26.47 -25.06 -5.51
CA PRO A 4 25.46 -26.08 -5.78
C PRO A 4 24.97 -25.95 -7.23
N PRO A 5 24.68 -27.06 -7.92
CA PRO A 5 24.25 -27.00 -9.31
C PRO A 5 22.93 -26.22 -9.40
N ASP A 6 22.80 -25.41 -10.45
CA ASP A 6 21.59 -24.64 -10.72
C ASP A 6 20.35 -25.58 -10.74
N PRO A 7 19.35 -25.35 -9.87
CA PRO A 7 18.14 -26.19 -9.80
C PRO A 7 17.45 -26.36 -11.15
N ARG A 8 17.47 -25.32 -12.00
CA ARG A 8 16.86 -25.35 -13.34
C ARG A 8 17.59 -26.33 -14.25
N SER A 9 18.92 -26.30 -14.21
CA SER A 9 19.77 -27.24 -14.93
C SER A 9 19.58 -28.68 -14.45
N GLN A 10 19.43 -28.90 -13.13
CA GLN A 10 19.14 -30.22 -12.57
C GLN A 10 17.77 -30.75 -13.01
N ALA A 11 16.73 -29.92 -12.96
CA ALA A 11 15.38 -30.32 -13.36
C ALA A 11 15.31 -30.67 -14.86
N ARG A 12 16.03 -29.92 -15.71
CA ARG A 12 16.15 -30.23 -17.15
C ARG A 12 16.85 -31.57 -17.39
N LEU A 13 17.92 -31.84 -16.66
CA LEU A 13 18.63 -33.12 -16.74
C LEU A 13 17.76 -34.29 -16.26
N ALA A 14 16.96 -34.09 -15.20
CA ALA A 14 16.02 -35.11 -14.73
C ALA A 14 15.00 -35.50 -15.80
N VAL A 15 14.45 -34.51 -16.51
CA VAL A 15 13.53 -34.75 -17.63
C VAL A 15 14.22 -35.43 -18.83
N GLN A 16 15.50 -35.14 -19.09
CA GLN A 16 16.26 -35.84 -20.13
C GLN A 16 16.52 -37.31 -19.78
N ARG A 17 16.80 -37.60 -18.50
CA ARG A 17 17.02 -38.96 -18.01
C ARG A 17 15.73 -39.78 -17.97
N GLU A 18 14.61 -39.14 -17.62
CA GLU A 18 13.31 -39.80 -17.50
C GLU A 18 12.20 -39.02 -18.25
N PRO A 19 12.17 -39.05 -19.59
CA PRO A 19 11.21 -38.26 -20.38
C PRO A 19 9.73 -38.63 -20.17
N SER A 20 9.45 -39.81 -19.63
CA SER A 20 8.12 -40.32 -19.31
C SER A 20 7.68 -40.03 -17.86
N SER A 21 8.53 -39.44 -17.02
CA SER A 21 8.22 -39.17 -15.62
C SER A 21 7.41 -37.88 -15.45
N ALA A 22 6.11 -38.02 -15.16
CA ALA A 22 5.23 -36.87 -14.88
C ALA A 22 5.75 -36.00 -13.71
N MET A 23 6.40 -36.63 -12.73
CA MET A 23 6.97 -35.94 -11.57
C MET A 23 8.21 -35.12 -11.95
N ALA A 24 9.09 -35.64 -12.82
CA ALA A 24 10.23 -34.88 -13.33
C ALA A 24 9.78 -33.63 -14.12
N TRP A 25 8.75 -33.78 -14.97
CA TRP A 25 8.15 -32.65 -15.68
C TRP A 25 7.45 -31.64 -14.75
N THR A 26 6.86 -32.11 -13.66
CA THR A 26 6.25 -31.25 -12.63
C THR A 26 7.31 -30.41 -11.91
N ALA A 27 8.42 -31.04 -11.51
CA ALA A 27 9.54 -30.33 -10.88
C ALA A 27 10.20 -29.32 -11.84
N LEU A 28 10.32 -29.67 -13.13
CA LEU A 28 10.77 -28.72 -14.15
C LEU A 28 9.81 -27.54 -14.28
N ALA A 29 8.49 -27.77 -14.28
CA ALA A 29 7.51 -26.69 -14.34
C ALA A 29 7.68 -25.71 -13.18
N ASP A 30 7.80 -26.19 -11.93
CA ASP A 30 8.03 -25.34 -10.76
C ASP A 30 9.30 -24.52 -10.88
N THR A 31 10.40 -25.14 -11.30
CA THR A 31 11.68 -24.45 -11.42
C THR A 31 11.68 -23.38 -12.53
N GLU A 32 10.99 -23.63 -13.64
CA GLU A 32 10.80 -22.66 -14.71
C GLU A 32 9.90 -21.48 -14.25
N PHE A 33 8.84 -21.75 -13.47
CA PHE A 33 8.01 -20.69 -12.88
C PHE A 33 8.78 -19.84 -11.86
N ASP A 34 9.60 -20.47 -11.01
CA ASP A 34 10.43 -19.78 -10.03
C ASP A 34 11.52 -18.92 -10.70
N ALA A 35 11.95 -19.31 -11.89
CA ALA A 35 12.82 -18.51 -12.76
C ALA A 35 12.08 -17.42 -13.55
N GLY A 36 10.75 -17.32 -13.43
CA GLY A 36 9.91 -16.35 -14.14
C GLY A 36 9.57 -16.72 -15.59
N ASP A 37 9.97 -17.90 -16.07
CA ASP A 37 9.66 -18.37 -17.43
C ASP A 37 8.30 -19.07 -17.47
N ALA A 38 7.23 -18.26 -17.43
CA ALA A 38 5.86 -18.76 -17.45
C ALA A 38 5.56 -19.63 -18.68
N ALA A 39 6.18 -19.35 -19.82
CA ALA A 39 5.97 -20.11 -21.05
C ALA A 39 6.61 -21.50 -20.98
N ALA A 40 7.87 -21.60 -20.53
CA ALA A 40 8.53 -22.87 -20.33
C ALA A 40 7.86 -23.71 -19.22
N GLY A 41 7.51 -23.09 -18.10
CA GLY A 41 6.81 -23.76 -17.01
C GLY A 41 5.46 -24.32 -17.47
N LEU A 42 4.69 -23.56 -18.25
CA LEU A 42 3.40 -24.03 -18.79
C LEU A 42 3.57 -25.20 -19.76
N ARG A 43 4.60 -25.20 -20.61
CA ARG A 43 4.91 -26.34 -21.50
C ARG A 43 5.24 -27.60 -20.69
N ALA A 44 6.07 -27.47 -19.66
CA ALA A 44 6.43 -28.57 -18.78
C ALA A 44 5.21 -29.10 -18.01
N ALA A 45 4.36 -28.22 -17.48
CA ALA A 45 3.12 -28.60 -16.77
C ALA A 45 2.14 -29.35 -17.68
N ARG A 46 1.96 -28.91 -18.94
CA ARG A 46 1.13 -29.61 -19.93
C ARG A 46 1.69 -31.00 -20.24
N ARG A 47 3.01 -31.13 -20.37
CA ARG A 47 3.63 -32.43 -20.61
C ARG A 47 3.47 -33.37 -19.41
N ALA A 48 3.65 -32.87 -18.19
CA ALA A 48 3.37 -33.62 -16.97
C ALA A 48 1.91 -34.12 -16.92
N LEU A 49 0.95 -33.26 -17.27
CA LEU A 49 -0.48 -33.60 -17.28
C LEU A 49 -0.84 -34.61 -18.38
N GLN A 50 -0.17 -34.58 -19.53
CA GLN A 50 -0.34 -35.61 -20.57
C GLN A 50 0.15 -36.99 -20.11
N LEU A 51 1.25 -37.03 -19.35
CA LEU A 51 1.82 -38.27 -18.81
C LEU A 51 1.03 -38.83 -17.63
N ALA A 52 0.37 -37.98 -16.85
CA ALA A 52 -0.52 -38.37 -15.76
C ALA A 52 -1.85 -37.60 -15.83
N PRO A 53 -2.76 -37.97 -16.75
CA PRO A 53 -4.04 -37.30 -16.91
C PRO A 53 -4.83 -37.28 -15.61
N GLY A 54 -5.17 -36.08 -15.15
CA GLY A 54 -5.99 -35.90 -13.96
C GLY A 54 -5.27 -35.99 -12.62
N HIS A 55 -3.94 -36.10 -12.61
CA HIS A 55 -3.17 -35.98 -11.37
C HIS A 55 -3.21 -34.51 -10.86
N PRO A 56 -3.46 -34.27 -9.56
CA PRO A 56 -3.67 -32.92 -9.02
C PRO A 56 -2.42 -32.02 -9.13
N GLU A 57 -1.22 -32.56 -8.93
CA GLU A 57 0.02 -31.78 -8.96
C GLU A 57 0.31 -31.13 -10.33
N PRO A 58 0.38 -31.86 -11.48
CA PRO A 58 0.49 -31.24 -12.80
C PRO A 58 -0.62 -30.25 -13.12
N LEU A 59 -1.85 -30.57 -12.71
CA LEU A 59 -3.01 -29.70 -12.95
C LEU A 59 -2.90 -28.37 -12.19
N ALA A 60 -2.42 -28.39 -10.95
CA ALA A 60 -2.15 -27.19 -10.18
C ALA A 60 -1.04 -26.34 -10.83
N ARG A 61 0.02 -26.95 -11.38
CA ARG A 61 1.08 -26.23 -12.12
C ARG A 61 0.55 -25.62 -13.42
N LEU A 62 -0.36 -26.31 -14.12
CA LEU A 62 -1.04 -25.74 -15.29
C LEU A 62 -1.79 -24.46 -14.88
N GLY A 63 -2.57 -24.52 -13.80
CA GLY A 63 -3.29 -23.37 -13.28
C GLY A 63 -2.37 -22.23 -12.83
N ARG A 64 -1.27 -22.52 -12.13
CA ARG A 64 -0.23 -21.53 -11.78
C ARG A 64 0.36 -20.86 -13.02
N GLY A 65 0.67 -21.62 -14.07
CA GLY A 65 1.18 -21.08 -15.33
C GLY A 65 0.16 -20.22 -16.09
N GLN A 66 -1.12 -20.61 -16.08
CA GLN A 66 -2.22 -19.82 -16.63
C GLN A 66 -2.39 -18.49 -15.89
N TRP A 67 -2.31 -18.53 -14.55
CA TRP A 67 -2.35 -17.35 -13.70
C TRP A 67 -1.21 -16.38 -14.00
N MET A 68 0.03 -16.88 -14.11
CA MET A 68 1.19 -16.06 -14.49
C MET A 68 1.06 -15.43 -15.90
N GLN A 69 0.26 -16.02 -16.79
CA GLN A 69 -0.06 -15.45 -18.11
C GLN A 69 -1.28 -14.50 -18.10
N GLY A 70 -1.88 -14.24 -16.94
CA GLY A 70 -3.09 -13.41 -16.81
C GLY A 70 -4.38 -14.11 -17.29
N LYS A 71 -4.34 -15.42 -17.53
CA LYS A 71 -5.51 -16.21 -17.96
C LYS A 71 -6.33 -16.65 -16.74
N LEU A 72 -6.90 -15.67 -16.04
CA LEU A 72 -7.48 -15.86 -14.71
C LEU A 72 -8.62 -16.88 -14.68
N ALA A 73 -9.54 -16.84 -15.66
CA ALA A 73 -10.66 -17.78 -15.74
C ALA A 73 -10.19 -19.24 -15.95
N GLU A 74 -9.21 -19.46 -16.83
CA GLU A 74 -8.63 -20.79 -17.03
C GLU A 74 -7.88 -21.27 -15.80
N ALA A 75 -7.13 -20.37 -15.15
CA ALA A 75 -6.39 -20.67 -13.94
C ALA A 75 -7.33 -21.09 -12.80
N ALA A 76 -8.44 -20.37 -12.63
CA ALA A 76 -9.45 -20.66 -11.61
C ALA A 76 -10.09 -22.05 -11.85
N ALA A 77 -10.40 -22.37 -13.11
CA ALA A 77 -10.93 -23.69 -13.47
C ALA A 77 -9.92 -24.82 -13.17
N SER A 78 -8.67 -24.68 -13.61
CA SER A 78 -7.62 -25.68 -13.39
C SER A 78 -7.31 -25.88 -11.91
N LEU A 79 -7.13 -24.79 -11.15
CA LEU A 79 -6.84 -24.87 -9.71
C LEU A 79 -8.05 -25.32 -8.90
N GLY A 80 -9.27 -24.95 -9.30
CA GLY A 80 -10.51 -25.44 -8.70
C GLY A 80 -10.68 -26.94 -8.85
N GLU A 81 -10.38 -27.48 -10.05
CA GLU A 81 -10.35 -28.93 -10.28
C GLU A 81 -9.23 -29.61 -9.49
N ALA A 82 -8.02 -29.04 -9.46
CA ALA A 82 -6.91 -29.57 -8.67
C ALA A 82 -7.26 -29.62 -7.17
N ALA A 83 -7.90 -28.58 -6.64
CA ALA A 83 -8.35 -28.51 -5.25
C ALA A 83 -9.44 -29.55 -4.93
N ARG A 84 -10.36 -29.82 -5.86
CA ARG A 84 -11.37 -30.89 -5.70
C ARG A 84 -10.75 -32.28 -5.65
N ARG A 85 -9.70 -32.53 -6.46
CA ARG A 85 -8.99 -33.81 -6.50
C ARG A 85 -8.05 -34.02 -5.32
N ALA A 86 -7.51 -32.94 -4.75
CA ALA A 86 -6.60 -32.98 -3.61
C ALA A 86 -7.03 -31.99 -2.50
N PRO A 87 -8.17 -32.23 -1.83
CA PRO A 87 -8.74 -31.29 -0.85
C PRO A 87 -7.87 -31.08 0.39
N ARG A 88 -6.90 -31.99 0.64
CA ARG A 88 -5.95 -31.92 1.76
C ARG A 88 -4.60 -31.30 1.38
N HIS A 89 -4.45 -30.77 0.16
CA HIS A 89 -3.21 -30.14 -0.27
C HIS A 89 -3.21 -28.62 0.02
N PRO A 90 -2.43 -28.12 0.98
CA PRO A 90 -2.45 -26.71 1.39
C PRO A 90 -1.93 -25.76 0.30
N GLY A 91 -0.87 -26.12 -0.44
CA GLY A 91 -0.32 -25.28 -1.52
C GLY A 91 -1.31 -25.01 -2.67
N ILE A 92 -2.05 -26.03 -3.12
CA ILE A 92 -3.12 -25.88 -4.12
C ILE A 92 -4.22 -24.94 -3.61
N ALA A 93 -4.61 -25.05 -2.34
CA ALA A 93 -5.59 -24.14 -1.75
C ALA A 93 -5.10 -22.68 -1.73
N VAL A 94 -3.82 -22.44 -1.41
CA VAL A 94 -3.21 -21.09 -1.48
C VAL A 94 -3.20 -20.56 -2.91
N TRP A 95 -2.77 -21.35 -3.89
CA TRP A 95 -2.76 -20.89 -5.29
C TRP A 95 -4.16 -20.62 -5.82
N LEU A 96 -5.15 -21.45 -5.47
CA LEU A 96 -6.55 -21.17 -5.80
C LEU A 96 -7.02 -19.86 -5.16
N ALA A 97 -6.67 -19.61 -3.90
CA ALA A 97 -7.01 -18.36 -3.22
C ALA A 97 -6.45 -17.12 -3.95
N HIS A 98 -5.20 -17.19 -4.42
CA HIS A 98 -4.56 -16.10 -5.17
C HIS A 98 -5.29 -15.78 -6.48
N VAL A 99 -5.72 -16.82 -7.20
CA VAL A 99 -6.48 -16.63 -8.43
C VAL A 99 -7.87 -16.06 -8.14
N LEU A 100 -8.53 -16.54 -7.08
CA LEU A 100 -9.84 -16.05 -6.67
C LEU A 100 -9.79 -14.57 -6.26
N GLU A 101 -8.72 -14.15 -5.56
CA GLU A 101 -8.38 -12.74 -5.30
C GLU A 101 -8.37 -11.92 -6.59
N ASP A 102 -7.61 -12.35 -7.59
CA ASP A 102 -7.46 -11.62 -8.85
C ASP A 102 -8.74 -11.62 -9.71
N THR A 103 -9.61 -12.62 -9.56
CA THR A 103 -10.94 -12.66 -10.21
C THR A 103 -12.02 -11.89 -9.45
N GLY A 104 -11.73 -11.41 -8.24
CA GLY A 104 -12.66 -10.63 -7.42
C GLY A 104 -13.60 -11.46 -6.54
N ASP A 105 -13.43 -12.79 -6.45
CA ASP A 105 -14.21 -13.65 -5.55
C ASP A 105 -13.58 -13.67 -4.14
N ALA A 106 -13.78 -12.56 -3.43
CA ALA A 106 -13.14 -12.26 -2.16
C ALA A 106 -13.47 -13.27 -1.04
N GLU A 107 -14.73 -13.74 -0.97
CA GLU A 107 -15.17 -14.69 0.06
C GLU A 107 -14.57 -16.09 -0.20
N ALA A 108 -14.65 -16.58 -1.45
CA ALA A 108 -14.07 -17.88 -1.79
C ALA A 108 -12.54 -17.91 -1.62
N ALA A 109 -11.86 -16.78 -1.88
CA ALA A 109 -10.44 -16.63 -1.60
C ALA A 109 -10.15 -16.80 -0.10
N SER A 110 -10.90 -16.12 0.77
CA SER A 110 -10.75 -16.24 2.23
C SER A 110 -10.99 -17.67 2.72
N ASP A 111 -12.01 -18.36 2.20
CA ASP A 111 -12.29 -19.76 2.53
C ASP A 111 -11.15 -20.69 2.11
N CYS A 112 -10.52 -20.43 0.96
CA CYS A 112 -9.35 -21.18 0.53
C CYS A 112 -8.14 -20.98 1.46
N TYR A 113 -7.87 -19.75 1.90
CA TYR A 113 -6.83 -19.48 2.91
C TYR A 113 -7.16 -20.11 4.27
N ALA A 114 -8.43 -20.08 4.69
CA ALA A 114 -8.88 -20.69 5.93
C ALA A 114 -8.66 -22.21 5.91
N ARG A 115 -8.98 -22.87 4.80
CA ARG A 115 -8.69 -24.29 4.58
C ARG A 115 -7.19 -24.57 4.57
N ALA A 116 -6.39 -23.76 3.87
CA ALA A 116 -4.93 -23.93 3.87
C ALA A 116 -4.35 -23.80 5.29
N HIS A 117 -4.85 -22.85 6.08
CA HIS A 117 -4.43 -22.66 7.47
C HIS A 117 -4.86 -23.83 8.36
N ALA A 118 -6.08 -24.36 8.18
CA ALA A 118 -6.52 -25.54 8.93
C ALA A 118 -5.66 -26.79 8.64
N LEU A 119 -5.15 -26.92 7.41
CA LEU A 119 -4.25 -28.01 7.02
C LEU A 119 -2.82 -27.83 7.55
N LEU A 120 -2.35 -26.58 7.66
CA LEU A 120 -1.01 -26.23 8.16
C LEU A 120 -1.08 -25.04 9.15
N PRO A 121 -1.60 -25.25 10.37
CA PRO A 121 -1.86 -24.16 11.31
C PRO A 121 -0.60 -23.43 11.77
N GLY A 122 0.55 -24.11 11.80
CA GLY A 122 1.83 -23.51 12.17
C GLY A 122 2.51 -22.69 11.07
N HIS A 123 1.99 -22.66 9.84
CA HIS A 123 2.69 -22.03 8.71
C HIS A 123 2.47 -20.50 8.70
N PRO A 124 3.50 -19.68 8.97
CA PRO A 124 3.36 -18.24 9.20
C PRO A 124 2.83 -17.47 7.99
N GLN A 125 3.26 -17.82 6.78
CA GLN A 125 2.83 -17.15 5.56
C GLN A 125 1.33 -17.37 5.27
N ILE A 126 0.83 -18.57 5.56
CA ILE A 126 -0.59 -18.90 5.34
C ILE A 126 -1.44 -18.17 6.37
N ALA A 127 -0.99 -18.11 7.63
CA ALA A 127 -1.63 -17.29 8.66
C ALA A 127 -1.66 -15.80 8.28
N ALA A 128 -0.57 -15.26 7.72
CA ALA A 128 -0.50 -13.88 7.26
C ALA A 128 -1.48 -13.58 6.10
N TYR A 129 -1.61 -14.49 5.13
CA TYR A 129 -2.60 -14.35 4.05
C TYR A 129 -4.03 -14.36 4.58
N LEU A 130 -4.35 -15.35 5.43
CA LEU A 130 -5.69 -15.44 6.04
C LEU A 130 -6.01 -14.19 6.86
N LEU A 131 -5.06 -13.71 7.67
CA LEU A 131 -5.20 -12.51 8.48
C LEU A 131 -5.49 -11.27 7.62
N ALA A 132 -4.67 -11.04 6.58
CA ALA A 132 -4.84 -9.90 5.69
C ALA A 132 -6.21 -9.91 4.99
N TRP A 133 -6.65 -11.08 4.53
CA TRP A 133 -7.95 -11.24 3.88
C TRP A 133 -9.13 -11.09 4.83
N ARG A 134 -9.02 -11.63 6.05
CA ARG A 134 -10.01 -11.42 7.11
C ARG A 134 -10.18 -9.94 7.46
N ARG A 135 -9.08 -9.19 7.57
CA ARG A 135 -9.14 -7.73 7.76
C ARG A 135 -9.83 -7.02 6.58
N ARG A 136 -9.51 -7.37 5.33
CA ARG A 136 -10.15 -6.80 4.14
C ARG A 136 -11.67 -7.06 4.10
N LEU A 137 -12.11 -8.21 4.57
CA LEU A 137 -13.52 -8.62 4.59
C LEU A 137 -14.26 -8.17 5.85
N CYS A 138 -13.61 -7.46 6.77
CA CYS A 138 -14.11 -7.18 8.12
C CYS A 138 -14.61 -8.45 8.83
N ASP A 139 -13.93 -9.59 8.59
CA ASP A 139 -14.14 -10.84 9.30
C ASP A 139 -13.18 -10.92 10.48
N TRP A 140 -13.68 -10.69 11.69
CA TRP A 140 -12.85 -10.62 12.89
C TRP A 140 -12.75 -11.94 13.65
N ARG A 141 -13.22 -13.05 13.07
CA ARG A 141 -13.10 -14.38 13.69
C ARG A 141 -11.63 -14.76 13.85
N GLY A 142 -11.21 -15.06 15.08
CA GLY A 142 -9.85 -15.51 15.40
C GLY A 142 -8.74 -14.52 15.03
N LEU A 143 -9.07 -13.23 14.89
CA LEU A 143 -8.14 -12.20 14.40
C LEU A 143 -6.95 -12.01 15.35
N ASP A 144 -7.19 -12.04 16.67
CA ASP A 144 -6.13 -11.87 17.68
C ASP A 144 -5.14 -13.03 17.67
N ALA A 145 -5.63 -14.26 17.54
CA ALA A 145 -4.78 -15.45 17.47
C ALA A 145 -3.89 -15.41 16.21
N LEU A 146 -4.47 -15.07 15.06
CA LEU A 146 -3.72 -14.90 13.80
C LEU A 146 -2.71 -13.74 13.91
N GLY A 147 -3.11 -12.61 14.47
CA GLY A 147 -2.22 -11.46 14.69
C GLY A 147 -1.04 -11.79 15.59
N HIS A 148 -1.27 -12.51 16.69
CA HIS A 148 -0.21 -13.01 17.55
C HIS A 148 0.74 -13.97 16.83
N GLN A 149 0.21 -14.91 16.04
CA GLN A 149 1.04 -15.82 15.26
C GLN A 149 1.93 -15.07 14.26
N VAL A 150 1.36 -14.13 13.51
CA VAL A 150 2.07 -13.33 12.50
C VAL A 150 3.16 -12.47 13.14
N ARG A 151 2.85 -11.78 14.24
CA ARG A 151 3.84 -10.99 15.00
C ARG A 151 4.94 -11.86 15.61
N SER A 152 4.59 -13.04 16.12
CA SER A 152 5.57 -13.98 16.67
C SER A 152 6.52 -14.51 15.60
N ALA A 153 6.03 -14.79 14.39
CA ALA A 153 6.85 -15.18 13.25
C ALA A 153 7.88 -14.09 12.88
N VAL A 154 7.46 -12.82 12.87
CA VAL A 154 8.37 -11.68 12.64
C VAL A 154 9.44 -11.61 13.74
N ARG A 155 9.05 -11.70 15.02
CA ARG A 155 10.00 -11.70 16.15
C ARG A 155 10.97 -12.88 16.11
N ALA A 156 10.54 -14.02 15.57
CA ALA A 156 11.35 -15.21 15.39
C ALA A 156 12.25 -15.17 14.13
N GLY A 157 12.26 -14.06 13.38
CA GLY A 157 13.13 -13.90 12.20
C GLY A 157 12.64 -14.60 10.94
N GLN A 158 11.34 -14.93 10.85
CA GLN A 158 10.79 -15.63 9.69
C GLN A 158 10.36 -14.64 8.60
N ALA A 159 11.02 -14.67 7.44
CA ALA A 159 10.74 -13.81 6.29
C ALA A 159 9.48 -14.23 5.51
N ALA A 160 8.36 -14.40 6.21
CA ALA A 160 7.11 -14.96 5.69
C ALA A 160 5.95 -13.95 5.61
N VAL A 161 6.14 -12.73 6.12
CA VAL A 161 5.10 -11.70 6.25
C VAL A 161 5.45 -10.52 5.35
N GLU A 162 4.49 -10.07 4.56
CA GLU A 162 4.67 -8.89 3.70
C GLU A 162 4.54 -7.59 4.52
N PRO A 163 5.52 -6.67 4.47
CA PRO A 163 5.53 -5.49 5.35
C PRO A 163 4.30 -4.59 5.22
N PHE A 164 3.74 -4.43 4.02
CA PHE A 164 2.53 -3.62 3.83
C PHE A 164 1.30 -4.19 4.54
N ALA A 165 1.12 -5.51 4.53
CA ALA A 165 0.03 -6.14 5.27
C ALA A 165 0.23 -6.00 6.78
N PHE A 166 1.49 -6.02 7.24
CA PHE A 166 1.86 -5.89 8.65
C PHE A 166 1.54 -4.52 9.25
N LEU A 167 1.40 -3.46 8.42
CA LEU A 167 0.97 -2.12 8.87
C LEU A 167 -0.43 -2.11 9.51
N SER A 168 -1.29 -3.09 9.17
CA SER A 168 -2.62 -3.23 9.77
C SER A 168 -2.60 -3.87 11.16
N GLU A 169 -1.48 -4.44 11.57
CA GLU A 169 -1.34 -5.03 12.90
C GLU A 169 -1.08 -3.96 13.95
N ASP A 170 -1.62 -4.20 15.15
CA ASP A 170 -1.23 -3.45 16.35
C ASP A 170 0.19 -3.86 16.77
N SER A 171 1.14 -3.29 16.05
CA SER A 171 2.57 -3.59 16.09
C SER A 171 3.35 -2.34 16.44
N THR A 172 4.52 -2.54 17.06
CA THR A 172 5.43 -1.43 17.34
C THR A 172 6.25 -1.07 16.09
N ALA A 173 6.81 0.14 16.05
CA ALA A 173 7.71 0.53 14.97
C ALA A 173 8.94 -0.41 14.86
N ALA A 174 9.42 -0.95 15.99
CA ALA A 174 10.49 -1.95 16.01
C ALA A 174 10.08 -3.28 15.33
N GLU A 175 8.84 -3.74 15.54
CA GLU A 175 8.32 -4.93 14.85
C GLU A 175 8.18 -4.67 13.35
N GLN A 176 7.71 -3.47 12.95
CA GLN A 176 7.62 -3.09 11.55
C GLN A 176 9.01 -3.06 10.88
N LEU A 177 10.03 -2.53 11.56
CA LEU A 177 11.42 -2.59 11.09
C LEU A 177 11.93 -4.03 10.94
N ALA A 178 11.66 -4.89 11.91
CA ALA A 178 12.05 -6.29 11.84
C ALA A 178 11.41 -7.00 10.63
N CYS A 179 10.10 -6.82 10.43
CA CYS A 179 9.38 -7.37 9.28
C CYS A 179 9.97 -6.88 7.95
N ALA A 180 10.20 -5.58 7.82
CA ALA A 180 10.76 -4.96 6.63
C ALA A 180 12.19 -5.46 6.34
N ARG A 181 13.06 -5.55 7.36
CA ARG A 181 14.44 -6.06 7.23
C ARG A 181 14.49 -7.52 6.78
N LEU A 182 13.62 -8.37 7.32
CA LEU A 182 13.53 -9.78 6.92
C LEU A 182 13.17 -9.90 5.44
N ARG A 183 12.17 -9.12 5.00
CA ARG A 183 11.77 -9.11 3.58
C ARG A 183 12.87 -8.57 2.68
N ALA A 184 13.51 -7.48 3.09
CA ALA A 184 14.60 -6.87 2.35
C ALA A 184 15.80 -7.81 2.21
N SER A 185 16.17 -8.51 3.27
CA SER A 185 17.28 -9.47 3.27
C SER A 185 17.03 -10.63 2.30
N ALA A 186 15.79 -11.12 2.23
CA ALA A 186 15.40 -12.17 1.29
C ALA A 186 15.54 -11.72 -0.19
N VAL A 187 15.26 -10.44 -0.48
CA VAL A 187 15.48 -9.86 -1.81
C VAL A 187 16.97 -9.63 -2.08
N ALA A 188 17.72 -9.05 -1.12
CA ALA A 188 19.15 -8.82 -1.23
C ALA A 188 19.93 -10.10 -1.58
N ALA A 189 19.56 -11.23 -0.98
CA ALA A 189 20.21 -12.51 -1.19
C ALA A 189 20.10 -13.04 -2.64
N ARG A 190 19.18 -12.50 -3.45
CA ARG A 190 18.89 -12.95 -4.82
C ARG A 190 19.26 -11.92 -5.89
N VAL A 191 19.66 -10.72 -5.49
CA VAL A 191 19.92 -9.59 -6.39
C VAL A 191 21.38 -9.19 -6.31
N ARG A 192 22.03 -9.04 -7.47
CA ARG A 192 23.38 -8.48 -7.55
C ARG A 192 23.28 -6.98 -7.88
N PRO A 193 23.85 -6.08 -7.06
CA PRO A 193 23.93 -4.66 -7.39
C PRO A 193 24.66 -4.42 -8.70
N LEU A 194 24.24 -3.39 -9.44
CA LEU A 194 25.00 -2.85 -10.55
C LEU A 194 26.28 -2.18 -10.04
N PRO A 195 27.33 -2.05 -10.87
CA PRO A 195 28.46 -1.19 -10.54
C PRO A 195 27.99 0.23 -10.17
N PRO A 196 28.61 0.89 -9.17
CA PRO A 196 28.26 2.26 -8.79
C PRO A 196 28.26 3.20 -10.01
N PRO A 197 27.30 4.15 -10.12
CA PRO A 197 27.33 5.14 -11.18
C PRO A 197 28.57 6.03 -11.08
N GLY A 198 29.10 6.45 -12.22
CA GLY A 198 30.04 7.57 -12.28
C GLY A 198 29.37 8.89 -11.88
N PRO A 199 30.14 9.87 -11.38
CA PRO A 199 29.61 11.19 -11.05
C PRO A 199 29.14 11.91 -12.31
N ARG A 200 28.03 12.64 -12.21
CA ARG A 200 27.62 13.60 -13.24
C ARG A 200 28.24 14.97 -12.96
N THR A 201 28.78 15.59 -14.01
CA THR A 201 29.33 16.94 -13.96
C THR A 201 28.40 17.90 -14.69
N GLY A 202 27.77 18.80 -13.93
CA GLY A 202 26.93 19.88 -14.47
C GLY A 202 25.54 19.46 -14.98
N GLY A 203 24.77 20.47 -15.35
CA GLY A 203 23.36 20.34 -15.76
C GLY A 203 22.38 20.30 -14.58
N PRO A 204 21.07 20.26 -14.87
CA PRO A 204 20.04 20.12 -13.85
C PRO A 204 20.13 18.75 -13.15
N LEU A 205 19.69 18.73 -11.90
CA LEU A 205 19.62 17.53 -11.09
C LEU A 205 18.50 16.63 -11.62
N ARG A 206 18.82 15.37 -11.96
CA ARG A 206 17.84 14.42 -12.47
C ARG A 206 17.21 13.63 -11.33
N LEU A 207 15.92 13.83 -11.15
CA LEU A 207 15.11 13.17 -10.14
C LEU A 207 14.27 12.07 -10.79
N GLY A 208 14.48 10.83 -10.37
CA GLY A 208 13.69 9.69 -10.81
C GLY A 208 12.64 9.33 -9.78
N PHE A 209 11.41 9.08 -10.20
CA PHE A 209 10.34 8.59 -9.33
C PHE A 209 9.78 7.30 -9.90
N MET A 210 9.83 6.20 -9.13
CA MET A 210 9.34 4.89 -9.57
C MET A 210 8.02 4.56 -8.91
N SER A 211 6.96 4.34 -9.70
CA SER A 211 5.64 3.96 -9.17
C SER A 211 4.80 3.19 -10.18
N ASN A 212 3.83 2.41 -9.68
CA ASN A 212 2.73 1.84 -10.45
C ASN A 212 1.43 2.64 -10.24
N GLY A 213 1.55 3.78 -9.55
CA GLY A 213 0.44 4.62 -9.15
C GLY A 213 0.34 5.91 -9.95
N PHE A 214 1.02 6.03 -11.10
CA PHE A 214 0.94 7.22 -11.95
C PHE A 214 -0.33 7.15 -12.80
N GLY A 215 -1.41 7.77 -12.29
CA GLY A 215 -2.75 7.73 -12.85
C GLY A 215 -3.82 8.02 -11.79
N ALA A 216 -5.01 7.47 -11.95
CA ALA A 216 -6.13 7.50 -10.99
C ALA A 216 -5.89 6.56 -9.80
N HIS A 217 -4.78 6.79 -9.10
CA HIS A 217 -4.33 6.06 -7.92
C HIS A 217 -3.81 7.07 -6.89
N PRO A 218 -3.87 6.78 -5.57
CA PRO A 218 -3.39 7.68 -4.51
C PRO A 218 -2.06 8.39 -4.80
N THR A 219 -1.03 7.67 -5.24
CA THR A 219 0.28 8.27 -5.59
C THR A 219 0.16 9.37 -6.65
N GLY A 220 -0.49 9.09 -7.78
CA GLY A 220 -0.68 10.07 -8.85
C GLY A 220 -1.53 11.26 -8.38
N LEU A 221 -2.60 11.00 -7.65
CA LEU A 221 -3.48 12.03 -7.07
C LEU A 221 -2.75 12.94 -6.07
N LEU A 222 -1.83 12.41 -5.28
CA LEU A 222 -1.08 13.21 -4.30
C LEU A 222 0.04 14.02 -4.95
N THR A 223 0.65 13.50 -6.02
CA THR A 223 1.90 14.07 -6.56
C THR A 223 1.73 14.96 -7.79
N VAL A 224 0.58 14.92 -8.48
CA VAL A 224 0.42 15.60 -9.78
C VAL A 224 0.64 17.11 -9.71
N ALA A 225 0.02 17.82 -8.76
CA ALA A 225 0.22 19.27 -8.62
C ALA A 225 1.64 19.61 -8.11
N PHE A 226 2.22 18.75 -7.28
CA PHE A 226 3.61 18.87 -6.87
C PHE A 226 4.57 18.80 -8.06
N PHE A 227 4.41 17.83 -8.96
CA PHE A 227 5.27 17.73 -10.15
C PHE A 227 5.06 18.92 -11.10
N GLU A 228 3.82 19.40 -11.27
CA GLU A 228 3.54 20.61 -12.04
C GLU A 228 4.25 21.84 -11.48
N ALA A 229 4.31 21.98 -10.15
CA ALA A 229 5.04 23.07 -9.48
C ALA A 229 6.56 22.87 -9.56
N LEU A 230 7.04 21.65 -9.33
CA LEU A 230 8.48 21.34 -9.36
C LEU A 230 9.09 21.56 -10.75
N ALA A 231 8.32 21.34 -11.82
CA ALA A 231 8.73 21.58 -13.19
C ALA A 231 9.06 23.05 -13.51
N ALA A 232 8.59 24.00 -12.69
CA ALA A 232 8.93 25.42 -12.83
C ALA A 232 10.40 25.72 -12.44
N HIS A 233 11.07 24.80 -11.73
CA HIS A 233 12.45 24.95 -11.32
C HIS A 233 13.41 24.39 -12.37
N ALA A 234 14.05 25.29 -13.14
CA ALA A 234 14.91 24.92 -14.27
C ALA A 234 16.15 24.08 -13.92
N ASP A 235 16.54 24.04 -12.64
CA ASP A 235 17.63 23.21 -12.14
C ASP A 235 17.19 21.78 -11.76
N MET A 236 15.91 21.45 -11.92
CA MET A 236 15.33 20.13 -11.64
C MET A 236 14.80 19.48 -12.93
N GLU A 237 15.26 18.27 -13.23
CA GLU A 237 14.79 17.46 -14.37
C GLU A 237 14.04 16.22 -13.84
N ILE A 238 12.72 16.15 -14.07
CA ILE A 238 11.85 15.12 -13.50
C ILE A 238 11.69 13.93 -14.47
N HIS A 239 11.97 12.72 -13.97
CA HIS A 239 11.79 11.46 -14.68
C HIS A 239 10.80 10.57 -13.93
N LEU A 240 9.73 10.13 -14.60
CA LEU A 240 8.80 9.15 -14.04
C LEU A 240 9.02 7.77 -14.67
N PHE A 241 9.25 6.77 -13.83
CA PHE A 241 9.36 5.36 -14.23
C PHE A 241 8.07 4.64 -13.86
N ALA A 242 7.16 4.56 -14.83
CA ALA A 242 5.83 4.00 -14.67
C ALA A 242 5.87 2.47 -14.75
N LEU A 243 5.54 1.82 -13.63
CA LEU A 243 5.38 0.38 -13.50
C LEU A 243 3.97 -0.10 -13.87
N ASN A 244 3.04 0.83 -14.08
CA ASN A 244 1.68 0.58 -14.57
C ASN A 244 1.55 1.01 -16.03
N ARG A 245 0.58 0.40 -16.72
CA ARG A 245 0.13 0.90 -18.02
C ARG A 245 -0.59 2.25 -17.84
N PRO A 246 -0.54 3.15 -18.84
CA PRO A 246 -1.38 4.34 -18.85
C PRO A 246 -2.86 3.95 -18.73
N ASP A 247 -3.58 4.64 -17.84
CA ASP A 247 -4.99 4.37 -17.54
C ASP A 247 -5.96 5.33 -18.25
N GLY A 248 -5.44 6.28 -19.05
CA GLY A 248 -6.23 7.29 -19.74
C GLY A 248 -6.86 8.34 -18.81
N SER A 249 -6.47 8.38 -17.53
CA SER A 249 -7.00 9.36 -16.57
C SER A 249 -6.50 10.79 -16.85
N ALA A 250 -7.26 11.78 -16.39
CA ALA A 250 -6.83 13.18 -16.44
C ALA A 250 -5.55 13.44 -15.64
N VAL A 251 -5.40 12.76 -14.50
CA VAL A 251 -4.19 12.81 -13.66
C VAL A 251 -2.99 12.24 -14.41
N GLY A 252 -3.14 11.08 -15.07
CA GLY A 252 -2.07 10.48 -15.87
C GLY A 252 -1.57 11.42 -16.99
N ARG A 253 -2.49 12.10 -17.69
CA ARG A 253 -2.12 13.09 -18.72
C ARG A 253 -1.38 14.30 -18.13
N ARG A 254 -1.86 14.83 -17.00
CA ARG A 254 -1.18 15.95 -16.31
C ARG A 254 0.23 15.57 -15.86
N LEU A 255 0.41 14.38 -15.30
CA LEU A 255 1.73 13.85 -14.94
C LEU A 255 2.65 13.76 -16.16
N GLN A 256 2.17 13.24 -17.29
CA GLN A 256 2.96 13.16 -18.53
C GLN A 256 3.40 14.54 -19.04
N HIS A 257 2.54 15.55 -18.90
CA HIS A 257 2.84 16.93 -19.33
C HIS A 257 3.79 17.66 -18.38
N ALA A 258 3.78 17.31 -17.09
CA ALA A 258 4.57 18.00 -16.06
C ALA A 258 6.04 17.58 -16.03
N VAL A 259 6.41 16.45 -16.66
CA VAL A 259 7.74 15.85 -16.45
C VAL A 259 8.60 15.90 -17.71
N ALA A 260 9.92 16.04 -17.51
CA ALA A 260 10.87 16.08 -18.61
C ALA A 260 10.89 14.75 -19.39
N ARG A 261 10.78 13.62 -18.67
CA ARG A 261 10.79 12.28 -19.28
C ARG A 261 9.81 11.33 -18.60
N TRP A 262 8.92 10.74 -19.41
CA TRP A 262 8.09 9.61 -19.01
C TRP A 262 8.68 8.30 -19.54
N HIS A 263 8.90 7.32 -18.67
CA HIS A 263 9.43 6.00 -19.00
C HIS A 263 8.35 4.94 -18.71
N ASP A 264 7.78 4.36 -19.76
CA ASP A 264 6.91 3.17 -19.61
C ASP A 264 7.79 1.93 -19.48
N VAL A 265 7.82 1.37 -18.27
CA VAL A 265 8.71 0.26 -17.91
C VAL A 265 7.96 -0.90 -17.25
N GLY A 266 6.63 -0.82 -17.14
CA GLY A 266 5.81 -1.78 -16.39
C GLY A 266 5.82 -3.20 -16.95
N ALA A 267 6.07 -3.34 -18.27
CA ALA A 267 6.17 -4.64 -18.94
C ALA A 267 7.59 -5.25 -18.94
N LEU A 268 8.61 -4.47 -18.54
CA LEU A 268 10.00 -4.91 -18.59
C LEU A 268 10.37 -5.77 -17.37
N PRO A 269 11.34 -6.69 -17.47
CA PRO A 269 11.91 -7.36 -16.30
C PRO A 269 12.70 -6.37 -15.43
N SER A 270 12.81 -6.64 -14.13
CA SER A 270 13.42 -5.70 -13.17
C SER A 270 14.85 -5.28 -13.55
N SER A 271 15.65 -6.16 -14.16
CA SER A 271 17.02 -5.85 -14.62
C SER A 271 17.04 -4.80 -15.73
N GLU A 272 16.11 -4.87 -16.69
CA GLU A 272 15.97 -3.89 -17.75
C GLU A 272 15.45 -2.56 -17.23
N ILE A 273 14.55 -2.57 -16.24
CA ILE A 273 14.10 -1.34 -15.56
C ILE A 273 15.28 -0.64 -14.88
N ALA A 274 16.11 -1.39 -14.13
CA ALA A 274 17.32 -0.83 -13.51
C ALA A 274 18.30 -0.27 -14.56
N GLY A 275 18.47 -0.97 -15.69
CA GLY A 275 19.27 -0.50 -16.82
C GLY A 275 18.73 0.81 -17.44
N ARG A 276 17.41 0.95 -17.59
CA ARG A 276 16.74 2.17 -18.06
C ARG A 276 16.99 3.35 -17.12
N ILE A 277 16.86 3.13 -15.80
CA ILE A 277 17.13 4.16 -14.78
C ILE A 277 18.61 4.58 -14.82
N ARG A 278 19.53 3.61 -14.87
CA ARG A 278 20.98 3.89 -15.00
C ARG A 278 21.29 4.70 -16.25
N SER A 279 20.68 4.35 -17.39
CA SER A 279 20.89 5.04 -18.68
C SER A 279 20.33 6.46 -18.69
N ALA A 280 19.26 6.71 -17.93
CA ALA A 280 18.73 8.06 -17.73
C ALA A 280 19.64 8.94 -16.83
N ALA A 281 20.65 8.34 -16.18
CA ALA A 281 21.59 9.00 -15.30
C ALA A 281 20.91 9.82 -14.19
N VAL A 282 19.92 9.18 -13.55
CA VAL A 282 19.20 9.70 -12.38
C VAL A 282 20.17 9.89 -11.22
N ASP A 283 20.15 11.07 -10.62
CA ASP A 283 20.98 11.43 -9.47
C ASP A 283 20.31 10.98 -8.16
N VAL A 284 19.00 11.20 -8.03
CA VAL A 284 18.21 10.81 -6.86
C VAL A 284 16.98 10.04 -7.32
N LEU A 285 16.84 8.80 -6.86
CA LEU A 285 15.72 7.93 -7.19
C LEU A 285 14.79 7.76 -5.99
N PHE A 286 13.55 8.20 -6.13
CA PHE A 286 12.49 8.05 -5.16
C PHE A 286 11.69 6.77 -5.40
N ASP A 287 11.59 5.95 -4.36
CA ASP A 287 10.68 4.82 -4.28
C ASP A 287 9.30 5.31 -3.86
N LEU A 288 8.38 5.42 -4.83
CA LEU A 288 6.97 5.71 -4.62
C LEU A 288 6.12 4.42 -4.69
N ARG A 289 6.65 3.33 -4.14
CA ARG A 289 5.98 2.03 -3.95
C ARG A 289 6.15 1.49 -2.54
N GLY A 290 7.39 1.47 -2.06
CA GLY A 290 7.83 0.67 -0.92
C GLY A 290 7.35 -0.77 -1.03
N TRP A 291 6.77 -1.31 0.06
CA TRP A 291 6.32 -2.70 0.13
C TRP A 291 4.89 -2.95 -0.36
N GLY A 292 4.24 -1.97 -1.01
CA GLY A 292 2.87 -2.13 -1.52
C GLY A 292 2.74 -3.13 -2.68
N GLY A 293 1.51 -3.50 -3.05
CA GLY A 293 1.21 -4.47 -4.11
C GLY A 293 1.58 -3.98 -5.52
N GLY A 294 2.29 -4.81 -6.30
CA GLY A 294 2.89 -4.46 -7.60
C GLY A 294 4.27 -3.78 -7.49
N GLY A 295 4.96 -3.96 -6.36
CA GLY A 295 6.30 -3.42 -6.12
C GLY A 295 7.36 -4.19 -6.90
N ARG A 296 8.48 -3.55 -7.20
CA ARG A 296 9.65 -4.18 -7.82
C ARG A 296 10.91 -3.84 -7.03
N PRO A 297 11.00 -4.27 -5.76
CA PRO A 297 12.11 -3.92 -4.87
C PRO A 297 13.46 -4.36 -5.43
N GLU A 298 13.49 -5.37 -6.31
CA GLU A 298 14.70 -5.83 -7.00
C GLU A 298 15.34 -4.73 -7.84
N VAL A 299 14.53 -3.84 -8.44
CA VAL A 299 15.03 -2.69 -9.22
C VAL A 299 15.88 -1.78 -8.32
N LEU A 300 15.40 -1.49 -7.12
CA LEU A 300 16.09 -0.64 -6.15
C LEU A 300 17.29 -1.37 -5.52
N ALA A 301 17.15 -2.68 -5.26
CA ALA A 301 18.24 -3.53 -4.77
C ALA A 301 19.42 -3.62 -5.75
N MET A 302 19.17 -3.45 -7.06
CA MET A 302 20.20 -3.32 -8.08
C MET A 302 20.96 -1.97 -8.04
N ARG A 303 20.52 -1.01 -7.22
CA ARG A 303 21.16 0.29 -7.01
C ARG A 303 21.43 1.10 -8.31
N PRO A 304 20.42 1.30 -9.18
CA PRO A 304 20.58 2.02 -10.45
C PRO A 304 20.77 3.54 -10.31
N ALA A 305 20.66 4.12 -9.10
CA ALA A 305 20.95 5.52 -8.82
C ALA A 305 21.89 5.63 -7.59
N PRO A 306 22.73 6.69 -7.51
CA PRO A 306 23.66 6.86 -6.39
C PRO A 306 22.97 7.15 -5.07
N LEU A 307 21.82 7.85 -5.10
CA LEU A 307 20.99 8.14 -3.94
C LEU A 307 19.58 7.58 -4.17
N GLN A 308 19.07 6.79 -3.21
CA GLN A 308 17.74 6.19 -3.26
C GLN A 308 16.94 6.54 -2.01
N VAL A 309 15.74 7.07 -2.20
CA VAL A 309 14.93 7.69 -1.13
C VAL A 309 13.57 7.00 -1.06
N ASN A 310 13.18 6.54 0.13
CA ASN A 310 11.81 6.13 0.43
C ASN A 310 10.96 7.37 0.71
N TRP A 311 9.85 7.54 -0.02
CA TRP A 311 8.95 8.67 0.21
C TRP A 311 7.51 8.31 -0.12
N LEU A 312 6.59 8.85 0.70
CA LEU A 312 5.14 8.96 0.45
C LEU A 312 4.33 7.65 0.39
N ALA A 313 4.67 6.73 -0.51
CA ALA A 313 3.78 5.63 -0.89
C ALA A 313 3.68 4.52 0.17
N TYR A 314 4.77 4.28 0.90
CA TYR A 314 4.81 3.29 1.97
C TYR A 314 5.04 3.99 3.32
N PRO A 315 4.06 3.95 4.24
CA PRO A 315 4.10 4.73 5.48
C PRO A 315 4.90 4.01 6.58
N GLY A 316 6.17 3.73 6.30
CA GLY A 316 7.09 3.07 7.23
C GLY A 316 8.49 2.88 6.66
N THR A 317 9.36 2.26 7.45
CA THR A 317 10.74 1.92 7.06
C THR A 317 10.76 0.86 5.96
N SER A 318 11.61 1.04 4.95
CA SER A 318 11.87 0.01 3.96
C SER A 318 12.62 -1.19 4.58
N GLY A 319 13.33 -1.00 5.69
CA GLY A 319 14.19 -2.02 6.28
C GLY A 319 15.34 -2.45 5.35
N ALA A 320 15.55 -1.75 4.24
CA ALA A 320 16.33 -2.23 3.12
C ALA A 320 17.71 -1.59 3.06
N PRO A 321 18.78 -2.39 2.82
CA PRO A 321 20.15 -1.86 2.75
C PRO A 321 20.41 -1.03 1.48
N TRP A 322 19.47 -0.99 0.55
CA TRP A 322 19.58 -0.24 -0.70
C TRP A 322 18.79 1.09 -0.69
N ILE A 323 18.11 1.45 0.39
CA ILE A 323 17.48 2.76 0.54
C ILE A 323 18.30 3.58 1.52
N ASP A 324 18.74 4.76 1.11
CA ASP A 324 19.68 5.57 1.89
C ASP A 324 18.94 6.48 2.87
N CYS A 325 17.83 7.08 2.43
CA CYS A 325 17.08 8.05 3.22
C CYS A 325 15.56 7.82 3.13
N ILE A 326 14.85 8.31 4.15
CA ILE A 326 13.40 8.47 4.12
C ILE A 326 13.06 9.95 4.21
N LEU A 327 12.17 10.42 3.34
CA LEU A 327 11.66 11.79 3.36
C LEU A 327 10.36 11.86 4.17
N ALA A 328 10.37 12.63 5.24
CA ALA A 328 9.28 12.74 6.21
C ALA A 328 9.11 14.19 6.74
N ASP A 329 8.31 14.35 7.79
CA ASP A 329 8.22 15.58 8.59
C ASP A 329 8.31 15.24 10.09
N ASP A 330 8.44 16.27 10.94
CA ASP A 330 8.64 16.11 12.39
C ASP A 330 7.45 15.50 13.13
N VAL A 331 6.25 15.56 12.56
CA VAL A 331 5.03 15.08 13.23
C VAL A 331 4.80 13.61 12.91
N VAL A 332 4.93 13.23 11.64
CA VAL A 332 4.73 11.84 11.19
C VAL A 332 5.88 10.93 11.62
N LEU A 333 7.11 11.46 11.63
CA LEU A 333 8.33 10.77 12.06
C LEU A 333 9.09 11.64 13.08
N PRO A 334 8.60 11.74 14.34
CA PRO A 334 9.31 12.44 15.39
C PRO A 334 10.63 11.74 15.73
N GLN A 335 11.55 12.46 16.37
CA GLN A 335 12.88 11.94 16.73
C GLN A 335 12.84 10.60 17.48
N ALA A 336 11.83 10.40 18.34
CA ALA A 336 11.63 9.16 19.08
C ALA A 336 11.40 7.91 18.20
N LEU A 337 10.95 8.08 16.95
CA LEU A 337 10.77 6.97 16.00
C LEU A 337 12.01 6.67 15.17
N GLU A 338 13.00 7.56 15.08
CA GLU A 338 14.19 7.38 14.24
C GLU A 338 14.95 6.07 14.48
N PRO A 339 15.13 5.56 15.72
CA PRO A 339 15.79 4.28 15.96
C PRO A 339 15.09 3.08 15.30
N HIS A 340 13.85 3.25 14.84
CA HIS A 340 13.05 2.23 14.18
C HIS A 340 13.03 2.37 12.65
N PHE A 341 13.88 3.21 12.07
CA PHE A 341 14.08 3.32 10.63
C PHE A 341 15.48 2.84 10.25
N SER A 342 15.59 2.17 9.09
CA SER A 342 16.89 1.76 8.55
C SER A 342 17.58 2.90 7.81
N GLU A 343 16.78 3.77 7.23
CA GLU A 343 17.17 4.92 6.44
C GLU A 343 17.59 6.09 7.32
N ALA A 344 18.47 6.95 6.81
CA ALA A 344 18.67 8.27 7.39
C ALA A 344 17.39 9.11 7.24
N VAL A 345 16.96 9.76 8.32
CA VAL A 345 15.72 10.57 8.31
C VAL A 345 16.01 11.96 7.76
N VAL A 346 15.28 12.33 6.71
CA VAL A 346 15.32 13.65 6.10
C VAL A 346 13.96 14.30 6.26
N ARG A 347 13.95 15.53 6.78
CA ARG A 347 12.71 16.24 7.08
C ARG A 347 12.48 17.38 6.11
N LEU A 348 11.25 17.44 5.59
CA LEU A 348 10.70 18.65 5.00
C LEU A 348 10.32 19.62 6.13
N PRO A 349 10.46 20.94 5.93
CA PRO A 349 9.99 21.96 6.88
C PRO A 349 8.45 22.11 6.91
N ARG A 350 7.74 21.23 6.20
CA ARG A 350 6.29 21.16 6.06
C ARG A 350 5.84 19.70 6.07
N CYS A 351 4.54 19.46 5.96
CA CYS A 351 3.98 18.11 5.89
C CYS A 351 4.65 17.29 4.78
N PHE A 352 4.94 16.02 5.03
CA PHE A 352 5.60 15.14 4.06
C PHE A 352 4.76 14.82 2.81
N GLN A 353 3.44 15.03 2.91
CA GLN A 353 2.46 14.59 1.94
C GLN A 353 1.99 15.75 1.06
N PRO A 354 2.27 15.73 -0.25
CA PRO A 354 1.70 16.68 -1.20
C PRO A 354 0.24 16.30 -1.53
N SER A 355 -0.48 17.17 -2.22
CA SER A 355 -1.83 16.87 -2.73
C SER A 355 -2.14 17.62 -4.02
N ASP A 356 -3.16 17.18 -4.77
CA ASP A 356 -3.60 17.89 -5.96
C ASP A 356 -4.52 19.07 -5.60
N THR A 357 -3.96 20.27 -5.55
CA THR A 357 -4.66 21.50 -5.15
C THR A 357 -5.41 22.16 -6.31
N ARG A 358 -5.35 21.56 -7.51
CA ARG A 358 -6.11 22.01 -8.69
C ARG A 358 -7.43 21.25 -8.88
N ARG A 359 -7.78 20.35 -7.95
CA ARG A 359 -9.02 19.58 -8.01
C ARG A 359 -10.21 20.47 -7.71
N ALA A 360 -11.01 20.75 -8.74
CA ALA A 360 -12.34 21.29 -8.54
C ALA A 360 -13.18 20.29 -7.73
N ILE A 361 -13.90 20.80 -6.74
CA ILE A 361 -14.89 20.03 -5.98
C ILE A 361 -16.26 20.40 -6.54
N PRO A 362 -16.95 19.48 -7.25
CA PRO A 362 -18.31 19.75 -7.74
C PRO A 362 -19.26 20.01 -6.57
N PRO A 363 -20.42 20.67 -6.80
CA PRO A 363 -21.46 20.79 -5.80
C PRO A 363 -21.85 19.43 -5.23
N ALA A 364 -22.07 19.37 -3.92
CA ALA A 364 -22.49 18.14 -3.27
C ALA A 364 -23.87 17.70 -3.77
N PRO A 365 -24.09 16.39 -4.01
CA PRO A 365 -25.44 15.86 -4.26
C PRO A 365 -26.33 16.02 -3.02
N ALA A 366 -27.64 15.83 -3.16
CA ALA A 366 -28.52 15.85 -2.00
C ALA A 366 -28.25 14.64 -1.08
N ARG A 367 -28.40 14.82 0.25
CA ARG A 367 -28.22 13.75 1.24
C ARG A 367 -29.03 12.49 0.90
N LYS A 368 -30.29 12.64 0.46
CA LYS A 368 -31.14 11.52 0.05
C LYS A 368 -30.55 10.67 -1.09
N ASP A 369 -29.86 11.31 -2.05
CA ASP A 369 -29.23 10.63 -3.20
C ASP A 369 -27.93 9.91 -2.79
N CYS A 370 -27.54 10.05 -1.52
CA CYS A 370 -26.41 9.38 -0.89
C CYS A 370 -26.84 8.30 0.11
N GLY A 371 -28.16 8.10 0.31
CA GLY A 371 -28.67 7.25 1.39
C GLY A 371 -28.47 7.84 2.78
N LEU A 372 -28.24 9.15 2.90
CA LEU A 372 -28.05 9.85 4.17
C LEU A 372 -29.37 10.46 4.67
N PRO A 373 -29.57 10.56 5.99
CA PRO A 373 -30.75 11.20 6.55
C PRO A 373 -30.78 12.71 6.25
N ALA A 374 -31.99 13.28 6.16
CA ALA A 374 -32.18 14.71 5.90
C ALA A 374 -31.59 15.59 7.03
N HIS A 375 -31.63 15.09 8.26
CA HIS A 375 -31.13 15.74 9.47
C HIS A 375 -30.21 14.80 10.25
N GLY A 376 -29.43 15.35 11.19
CA GLY A 376 -28.46 14.61 11.98
C GLY A 376 -27.04 14.71 11.44
N VAL A 377 -26.09 14.38 12.31
CA VAL A 377 -24.65 14.45 12.02
C VAL A 377 -24.22 13.26 11.18
N VAL A 378 -23.48 13.52 10.11
CA VAL A 378 -22.86 12.50 9.26
C VAL A 378 -21.40 12.36 9.66
N PHE A 379 -21.10 11.40 10.53
CA PHE A 379 -19.73 10.97 10.74
C PHE A 379 -19.25 10.19 9.51
N CYS A 380 -17.98 10.33 9.14
CA CYS A 380 -17.42 9.71 7.96
C CYS A 380 -16.13 8.96 8.29
N CYS A 381 -15.95 7.77 7.72
CA CYS A 381 -14.67 7.06 7.71
C CYS A 381 -14.49 6.38 6.35
N PHE A 382 -14.04 7.15 5.37
CA PHE A 382 -13.72 6.63 4.04
C PHE A 382 -12.32 6.06 4.02
N ASN A 383 -12.14 4.93 4.70
CA ASN A 383 -10.91 4.16 4.71
C ASN A 383 -11.08 2.83 3.98
N ASN A 384 -9.97 2.27 3.50
CA ASN A 384 -9.96 0.86 3.10
C ASN A 384 -10.37 -0.02 4.28
N SER A 385 -11.17 -1.05 4.02
CA SER A 385 -11.77 -1.92 5.05
C SER A 385 -10.76 -2.54 6.02
N TYR A 386 -9.56 -2.88 5.55
CA TYR A 386 -8.50 -3.45 6.40
C TYR A 386 -7.93 -2.50 7.47
N LYS A 387 -8.29 -1.20 7.43
CA LYS A 387 -7.99 -0.23 8.50
C LYS A 387 -9.08 -0.18 9.57
N LEU A 388 -10.30 -0.61 9.24
CA LEU A 388 -11.44 -0.65 10.15
C LEU A 388 -11.39 -1.93 10.99
N ASN A 389 -10.50 -1.94 11.98
CA ASN A 389 -10.34 -3.03 12.94
C ASN A 389 -11.36 -2.95 14.10
N PRO A 390 -11.45 -4.00 14.95
CA PRO A 390 -12.40 -4.01 16.06
C PRO A 390 -12.30 -2.81 17.00
N ALA A 391 -11.08 -2.35 17.30
CA ALA A 391 -10.85 -1.22 18.21
C ALA A 391 -11.37 0.11 17.64
N SER A 392 -11.02 0.42 16.39
CA SER A 392 -11.50 1.63 15.70
C SER A 392 -13.02 1.59 15.53
N PHE A 393 -13.59 0.44 15.15
CA PHE A 393 -15.02 0.30 14.98
C PHE A 393 -15.78 0.45 16.31
N SER A 394 -15.29 -0.17 17.39
CA SER A 394 -15.87 -0.04 18.73
C SER A 394 -15.90 1.41 19.20
N ARG A 395 -14.83 2.17 18.94
CA ARG A 395 -14.74 3.60 19.20
C ARG A 395 -15.78 4.39 18.42
N HIS A 396 -15.96 4.11 17.13
CA HIS A 396 -17.01 4.74 16.32
C HIS A 396 -18.42 4.41 16.82
N MET A 397 -18.68 3.17 17.24
CA MET A 397 -19.98 2.78 17.80
C MET A 397 -20.26 3.49 19.13
N ALA A 398 -19.24 3.69 19.97
CA ALA A 398 -19.37 4.46 21.20
C ALA A 398 -19.78 5.92 20.95
N VAL A 399 -19.28 6.54 19.88
CA VAL A 399 -19.72 7.86 19.44
C VAL A 399 -21.19 7.82 19.00
N LEU A 400 -21.56 6.89 18.11
CA LEU A 400 -22.93 6.80 17.61
C LEU A 400 -23.97 6.58 18.72
N ARG A 401 -23.68 5.77 19.74
CA ARG A 401 -24.59 5.59 20.89
C ARG A 401 -24.88 6.89 21.65
N GLN A 402 -23.94 7.84 21.65
CA GLN A 402 -24.02 9.08 22.43
C GLN A 402 -24.46 10.30 21.61
N VAL A 403 -24.65 10.15 20.30
CA VAL A 403 -25.11 11.22 19.40
C VAL A 403 -26.37 10.75 18.66
N PRO A 404 -27.57 11.00 19.20
CA PRO A 404 -28.83 10.58 18.60
C PRO A 404 -29.03 11.10 17.19
N GLY A 405 -29.60 10.30 16.30
CA GLY A 405 -29.87 10.67 14.90
C GLY A 405 -28.64 10.81 14.00
N SER A 406 -27.42 10.63 14.52
CA SER A 406 -26.21 10.60 13.70
C SER A 406 -26.04 9.28 12.95
N VAL A 407 -25.29 9.30 11.85
CA VAL A 407 -24.92 8.13 11.06
C VAL A 407 -23.42 8.04 10.88
N LEU A 408 -22.90 6.84 10.60
CA LEU A 408 -21.53 6.62 10.17
C LEU A 408 -21.51 6.22 8.69
N TRP A 409 -20.87 7.04 7.89
CA TRP A 409 -20.73 6.84 6.45
C TRP A 409 -19.37 6.21 6.12
N LEU A 410 -19.41 5.03 5.53
CA LEU A 410 -18.25 4.20 5.22
C LEU A 410 -18.14 3.98 3.71
N LEU A 411 -16.95 3.61 3.24
CA LEU A 411 -16.82 3.01 1.91
C LEU A 411 -17.41 1.60 1.93
N SER A 412 -18.09 1.21 0.86
CA SER A 412 -18.52 -0.16 0.67
C SER A 412 -17.29 -1.08 0.60
N GLY A 413 -17.25 -2.08 1.47
CA GLY A 413 -16.20 -3.09 1.49
C GLY A 413 -16.43 -4.20 0.45
N PRO A 414 -15.42 -5.07 0.26
CA PRO A 414 -15.53 -6.25 -0.59
C PRO A 414 -16.35 -7.36 0.08
N GLY A 415 -16.92 -8.25 -0.72
CA GLY A 415 -17.70 -9.40 -0.23
C GLY A 415 -18.80 -8.99 0.75
N ASP A 416 -18.90 -9.73 1.85
CA ASP A 416 -19.88 -9.52 2.91
C ASP A 416 -19.45 -8.51 3.98
N ALA A 417 -18.39 -7.71 3.74
CA ALA A 417 -17.87 -6.76 4.73
C ALA A 417 -18.95 -5.82 5.29
N ASN A 418 -19.80 -5.25 4.43
CA ASN A 418 -20.89 -4.36 4.87
C ASN A 418 -21.87 -5.08 5.80
N ARG A 419 -22.21 -6.34 5.49
CA ARG A 419 -23.10 -7.17 6.31
C ARG A 419 -22.47 -7.47 7.66
N ARG A 420 -21.19 -7.84 7.70
CA ARG A 420 -20.45 -8.08 8.96
C ARG A 420 -20.39 -6.83 9.84
N LEU A 421 -20.14 -5.66 9.26
CA LEU A 421 -20.13 -4.39 9.98
C LEU A 421 -21.52 -4.04 10.53
N ARG A 422 -22.60 -4.28 9.77
CA ARG A 422 -23.97 -4.13 10.27
C ARG A 422 -24.27 -5.07 11.45
N THR A 423 -23.87 -6.33 11.37
CA THR A 423 -24.01 -7.29 12.47
C THR A 423 -23.23 -6.82 13.71
N ALA A 424 -21.97 -6.41 13.54
CA ALA A 424 -21.16 -5.89 14.64
C ALA A 424 -21.71 -4.60 15.26
N ALA A 425 -22.37 -3.73 14.47
CA ALA A 425 -23.07 -2.56 14.99
C ALA A 425 -24.25 -2.95 15.89
N ALA A 426 -25.08 -3.91 15.46
CA ALA A 426 -26.19 -4.43 16.27
C ALA A 426 -25.70 -5.01 17.61
N GLU A 427 -24.63 -5.81 17.56
CA GLU A 427 -23.99 -6.39 18.74
C GLU A 427 -23.44 -5.30 19.68
N ALA A 428 -23.00 -4.17 19.13
CA ALA A 428 -22.57 -3.00 19.88
C ALA A 428 -23.73 -2.08 20.33
N GLY A 429 -24.99 -2.49 20.16
CA GLY A 429 -26.17 -1.71 20.58
C GLY A 429 -26.43 -0.47 19.71
N VAL A 430 -25.99 -0.50 18.45
CA VAL A 430 -26.25 0.56 17.45
C VAL A 430 -27.14 -0.03 16.37
N ASP A 431 -28.22 0.67 16.04
CA ASP A 431 -29.08 0.31 14.90
C ASP A 431 -28.24 0.17 13.62
N PRO A 432 -28.22 -1.02 12.98
CA PRO A 432 -27.47 -1.26 11.75
C PRO A 432 -27.74 -0.25 10.65
N ASP A 433 -28.94 0.32 10.56
CA ASP A 433 -29.31 1.28 9.51
C ASP A 433 -28.62 2.64 9.67
N ARG A 434 -27.98 2.88 10.83
CA ARG A 434 -27.10 4.04 11.05
C ARG A 434 -25.73 3.89 10.37
N LEU A 435 -25.43 2.72 9.80
CA LEU A 435 -24.30 2.54 8.90
C LEU A 435 -24.75 2.75 7.45
N VAL A 436 -24.17 3.75 6.80
CA VAL A 436 -24.39 4.05 5.38
C VAL A 436 -23.13 3.66 4.62
N PHE A 437 -23.27 3.03 3.46
CA PHE A 437 -22.14 2.56 2.65
C PHE A 437 -22.13 3.24 1.29
N MET A 438 -21.08 3.99 0.99
CA MET A 438 -20.87 4.61 -0.31
C MET A 438 -20.24 3.59 -1.27
N PRO A 439 -20.87 3.30 -2.43
CA PRO A 439 -20.25 2.45 -3.45
C PRO A 439 -19.03 3.17 -4.05
N LYS A 440 -18.21 2.44 -4.81
CA LYS A 440 -17.07 3.04 -5.52
C LYS A 440 -17.57 4.15 -6.46
N GLN A 441 -16.94 5.33 -6.40
CA GLN A 441 -17.29 6.50 -7.19
C GLN A 441 -16.11 6.97 -8.06
N PRO A 442 -16.37 7.65 -9.18
CA PRO A 442 -15.37 8.50 -9.82
C PRO A 442 -14.82 9.54 -8.84
N GLN A 443 -13.55 9.94 -8.99
CA GLN A 443 -12.86 10.80 -8.02
C GLN A 443 -13.60 12.12 -7.73
N ALA A 444 -14.16 12.78 -8.75
CA ALA A 444 -14.86 14.04 -8.58
C ALA A 444 -16.16 13.87 -7.75
N GLU A 445 -16.91 12.80 -7.99
CA GLU A 445 -18.12 12.47 -7.23
C GLU A 445 -17.81 12.04 -5.80
N TYR A 446 -16.70 11.30 -5.61
CA TYR A 446 -16.16 10.98 -4.29
C TYR A 446 -15.85 12.25 -3.48
N LEU A 447 -15.12 13.21 -4.06
CA LEU A 447 -14.79 14.47 -3.39
C LEU A 447 -16.04 15.33 -3.13
N ALA A 448 -16.98 15.40 -4.09
CA ALA A 448 -18.22 16.15 -3.93
C ALA A 448 -19.02 15.66 -2.70
N ARG A 449 -19.03 14.35 -2.46
CA ARG A 449 -19.71 13.70 -1.34
C ARG A 449 -19.07 14.00 0.02
N LEU A 450 -17.76 14.17 0.11
CA LEU A 450 -17.08 14.53 1.37
C LEU A 450 -17.55 15.87 1.96
N GLN A 451 -18.12 16.76 1.14
CA GLN A 451 -18.74 18.00 1.64
C GLN A 451 -19.97 17.73 2.53
N LEU A 452 -20.63 16.57 2.39
CA LEU A 452 -21.79 16.17 3.20
C LEU A 452 -21.40 15.53 4.53
N ALA A 453 -20.15 15.08 4.67
CA ALA A 453 -19.63 14.54 5.91
C ALA A 453 -19.36 15.70 6.88
N ASP A 454 -19.87 15.59 8.10
CA ASP A 454 -19.76 16.65 9.11
C ASP A 454 -18.43 16.57 9.88
N LEU A 455 -18.00 15.35 10.25
CA LEU A 455 -16.72 15.05 10.91
C LEU A 455 -16.17 13.71 10.43
N PHE A 456 -14.90 13.68 10.03
CA PHE A 456 -14.19 12.45 9.68
C PHE A 456 -13.58 11.80 10.94
N LEU A 457 -13.92 10.53 11.18
CA LEU A 457 -13.42 9.73 12.29
C LEU A 457 -12.32 8.80 11.81
N ASP A 458 -11.07 9.09 12.16
CA ASP A 458 -9.92 8.30 11.73
C ASP A 458 -9.83 6.91 12.40
N CYS A 459 -8.99 6.04 11.84
CA CYS A 459 -8.68 4.70 12.33
C CYS A 459 -7.25 4.60 12.91
N ASN A 460 -7.03 3.60 13.76
CA ASN A 460 -5.72 3.23 14.31
C ASN A 460 -5.56 1.70 14.31
N PRO A 461 -4.33 1.16 14.19
CA PRO A 461 -3.03 1.85 14.15
C PRO A 461 -2.64 2.36 12.75
N TYR A 462 -3.48 2.12 11.73
CA TYR A 462 -3.25 2.59 10.36
C TYR A 462 -4.27 3.68 10.02
N ASN A 463 -3.82 4.95 10.01
CA ASN A 463 -4.67 6.11 9.74
C ASN A 463 -5.20 6.15 8.31
N ALA A 464 -6.19 7.00 8.08
CA ALA A 464 -6.43 7.65 6.80
C ALA A 464 -5.16 8.37 6.33
N HIS A 465 -4.90 8.29 5.02
CA HIS A 465 -3.74 8.94 4.39
C HIS A 465 -4.29 9.92 3.35
N THR A 466 -4.32 9.52 2.08
CA THR A 466 -4.97 10.28 1.00
C THR A 466 -6.40 10.68 1.34
N THR A 467 -7.16 9.80 2.00
CA THR A 467 -8.56 10.06 2.35
C THR A 467 -8.72 11.11 3.46
N ALA A 468 -7.72 11.30 4.33
CA ALA A 468 -7.69 12.42 5.26
C ALA A 468 -7.37 13.73 4.52
N SER A 469 -6.39 13.72 3.61
CA SER A 469 -6.10 14.88 2.74
C SER A 469 -7.32 15.28 1.91
N ASP A 470 -8.05 14.31 1.35
CA ASP A 470 -9.28 14.53 0.59
C ASP A 470 -10.40 15.13 1.47
N ALA A 471 -10.57 14.64 2.70
CA ALA A 471 -11.54 15.17 3.65
C ALA A 471 -11.24 16.65 3.98
N LEU A 472 -9.98 16.96 4.32
CA LEU A 472 -9.56 18.32 4.64
C LEU A 472 -9.70 19.26 3.42
N TRP A 473 -9.35 18.79 2.22
CA TRP A 473 -9.53 19.55 0.98
C TRP A 473 -11.01 19.92 0.74
N ALA A 474 -11.92 18.98 1.03
CA ALA A 474 -13.36 19.16 0.96
C ALA A 474 -13.97 19.93 2.15
N GLY A 475 -13.15 20.42 3.08
CA GLY A 475 -13.60 21.19 4.25
C GLY A 475 -14.18 20.34 5.38
N CYS A 476 -13.98 19.02 5.37
CA CYS A 476 -14.39 18.10 6.42
C CYS A 476 -13.25 17.96 7.46
N PRO A 477 -13.46 18.34 8.74
CA PRO A 477 -12.46 18.16 9.79
C PRO A 477 -12.14 16.69 10.04
N VAL A 478 -10.89 16.37 10.39
CA VAL A 478 -10.44 15.01 10.67
C VAL A 478 -10.06 14.88 12.14
N LEU A 479 -10.77 14.05 12.89
CA LEU A 479 -10.41 13.66 14.26
C LEU A 479 -9.54 12.42 14.22
N THR A 480 -8.36 12.48 14.84
CA THR A 480 -7.43 11.35 14.91
C THR A 480 -6.80 11.21 16.29
N ARG A 481 -6.36 9.99 16.59
CA ARG A 481 -5.51 9.67 17.73
C ARG A 481 -4.13 9.30 17.22
N PRO A 482 -3.09 10.15 17.36
CA PRO A 482 -1.76 9.81 16.86
C PRO A 482 -1.19 8.55 17.57
N GLY A 483 -0.74 7.59 16.78
CA GLY A 483 -0.15 6.34 17.24
C GLY A 483 1.37 6.39 17.45
N GLN A 484 1.97 5.20 17.60
CA GLN A 484 3.41 4.99 17.84
C GLN A 484 4.18 4.51 16.60
N THR A 485 3.57 4.61 15.42
CA THR A 485 4.17 4.23 14.13
C THR A 485 3.91 5.34 13.13
N PHE A 486 4.70 5.40 12.05
CA PHE A 486 4.48 6.39 10.98
C PHE A 486 3.06 6.30 10.40
N ALA A 487 2.61 5.10 10.05
CA ALA A 487 1.26 4.86 9.53
C ALA A 487 0.13 5.28 10.49
N GLY A 488 0.41 5.32 11.79
CA GLY A 488 -0.53 5.77 12.82
C GLY A 488 -0.48 7.27 13.12
N ARG A 489 0.33 8.05 12.38
CA ARG A 489 0.54 9.49 12.62
C ARG A 489 0.30 10.37 11.39
N VAL A 490 -0.10 9.80 10.25
CA VAL A 490 -0.27 10.56 9.00
C VAL A 490 -1.36 11.61 9.13
N ALA A 491 -2.54 11.25 9.66
CA ALA A 491 -3.61 12.22 9.86
C ALA A 491 -3.21 13.32 10.87
N ALA A 492 -2.40 12.96 11.86
CA ALA A 492 -1.90 13.90 12.85
C ALA A 492 -0.98 14.96 12.24
N SER A 493 -0.09 14.54 11.33
CA SER A 493 0.77 15.46 10.56
C SER A 493 -0.06 16.41 9.70
N LEU A 494 -1.08 15.90 9.01
CA LEU A 494 -1.98 16.75 8.22
C LEU A 494 -2.67 17.80 9.10
N ASN A 495 -3.25 17.38 10.24
CA ASN A 495 -3.90 18.29 11.18
C ASN A 495 -2.93 19.34 11.74
N HIS A 496 -1.72 18.94 12.14
CA HIS A 496 -0.72 19.85 12.68
C HIS A 496 -0.36 20.96 11.68
N HIS A 497 -0.03 20.58 10.44
CA HIS A 497 0.35 21.53 9.40
C HIS A 497 -0.82 22.38 8.88
N LEU A 498 -2.07 21.96 9.15
CA LEU A 498 -3.28 22.76 8.95
C LEU A 498 -3.61 23.67 10.16
N GLY A 499 -2.87 23.57 11.26
CA GLY A 499 -3.16 24.32 12.49
C GLY A 499 -4.38 23.81 13.27
N LEU A 500 -4.61 22.49 13.28
CA LEU A 500 -5.71 21.79 13.95
C LEU A 500 -5.21 20.78 15.00
N ASP A 501 -4.23 21.16 15.81
CA ASP A 501 -3.70 20.28 16.87
C ASP A 501 -4.77 19.82 17.87
N ASP A 502 -5.84 20.59 18.07
CA ASP A 502 -6.99 20.22 18.90
C ASP A 502 -7.83 19.06 18.33
N MET A 503 -7.53 18.60 17.12
CA MET A 503 -8.10 17.40 16.50
C MET A 503 -7.16 16.18 16.59
N ASN A 504 -6.02 16.33 17.24
CA ASN A 504 -5.05 15.26 17.55
C ASN A 504 -5.16 14.88 19.02
N VAL A 505 -6.06 13.96 19.36
CA VAL A 505 -6.34 13.57 20.76
C VAL A 505 -5.47 12.40 21.21
N ALA A 506 -5.16 12.32 22.50
CA ALA A 506 -4.17 11.35 23.01
C ALA A 506 -4.70 9.92 23.20
N THR A 507 -5.99 9.77 23.53
CA THR A 507 -6.58 8.48 23.93
C THR A 507 -7.90 8.21 23.21
N ASP A 508 -8.38 6.96 23.29
CA ASP A 508 -9.65 6.58 22.69
C ASP A 508 -10.83 7.26 23.44
N GLU A 509 -10.71 7.49 24.74
CA GLU A 509 -11.68 8.20 25.56
C GLU A 509 -11.82 9.65 25.09
N LEU A 510 -10.69 10.37 24.92
CA LEU A 510 -10.69 11.75 24.43
C LEU A 510 -11.17 11.84 22.98
N PHE A 511 -10.90 10.81 22.16
CA PHE A 511 -11.48 10.72 20.82
C PHE A 511 -13.00 10.63 20.87
N ILE A 512 -13.54 9.76 21.71
CA ILE A 512 -15.00 9.61 21.87
C ILE A 512 -15.60 10.91 22.40
N GLU A 513 -15.03 11.47 23.47
CA GLU A 513 -15.49 12.72 24.08
C GLU A 513 -15.52 13.86 23.05
N ARG A 514 -14.43 14.05 22.29
CA ARG A 514 -14.33 15.11 21.28
C ARG A 514 -15.35 14.92 20.16
N ALA A 515 -15.50 13.70 19.65
CA ALA A 515 -16.47 13.39 18.60
C ALA A 515 -17.93 13.58 19.08
N VAL A 516 -18.24 13.18 20.31
CA VAL A 516 -19.56 13.31 20.92
C VAL A 516 -19.88 14.79 21.19
N ALA A 517 -18.94 15.55 21.74
CA ALA A 517 -19.10 16.98 21.97
C ALA A 517 -19.40 17.73 20.67
N LEU A 518 -18.62 17.47 19.61
CA LEU A 518 -18.86 18.05 18.29
C LEU A 518 -20.18 17.54 17.66
N GLY A 519 -20.52 16.26 17.85
CA GLY A 519 -21.74 15.66 17.31
C GLY A 519 -23.03 16.19 17.95
N ASN A 520 -22.96 16.61 19.20
CA ASN A 520 -24.10 17.16 19.95
C ASN A 520 -24.16 18.69 19.94
N ASP A 521 -23.17 19.38 19.35
CA ASP A 521 -23.13 20.84 19.20
C ASP A 521 -22.96 21.25 17.73
N PRO A 522 -24.08 21.46 16.99
CA PRO A 522 -24.05 21.88 15.59
C PRO A 522 -23.33 23.22 15.36
N ALA A 523 -23.35 24.13 16.34
CA ALA A 523 -22.73 25.44 16.21
C ALA A 523 -21.21 25.32 16.31
N ALA A 524 -20.69 24.55 17.27
CA ALA A 524 -19.28 24.24 17.39
C ALA A 524 -18.76 23.49 16.16
N LEU A 525 -19.50 22.50 15.66
CA LEU A 525 -19.11 21.76 14.46
C LEU A 525 -19.09 22.65 13.22
N ALA A 526 -20.09 23.52 13.04
CA ALA A 526 -20.09 24.49 11.94
C ALA A 526 -18.93 25.50 12.05
N ALA A 527 -18.57 25.93 13.27
CA ALA A 527 -17.41 26.78 13.51
C ALA A 527 -16.09 26.08 13.15
N LEU A 528 -15.95 24.80 13.53
CA LEU A 528 -14.79 23.99 13.18
C LEU A 528 -14.66 23.83 11.66
N ARG A 529 -15.75 23.54 10.93
CA ARG A 529 -15.75 23.45 9.46
C ARG A 529 -15.33 24.77 8.80
N ARG A 530 -15.81 25.92 9.30
CA ARG A 530 -15.35 27.24 8.83
C ARG A 530 -13.86 27.45 9.09
N ARG A 531 -13.34 27.00 10.25
CA ARG A 531 -11.91 27.04 10.56
C ARG A 531 -11.10 26.18 9.59
N VAL A 532 -11.54 24.97 9.27
CA VAL A 532 -10.90 24.12 8.25
C VAL A 532 -10.87 24.84 6.90
N GLY A 533 -11.99 25.39 6.45
CA GLY A 533 -12.06 26.12 5.18
C GLY A 533 -11.08 27.29 5.10
N ARG A 534 -10.99 28.10 6.17
CA ARG A 534 -10.01 29.19 6.25
C ARG A 534 -8.57 28.68 6.28
N GLN A 535 -8.27 27.69 7.13
CA GLN A 535 -6.91 27.15 7.25
C GLN A 535 -6.44 26.44 5.97
N ARG A 536 -7.36 25.86 5.21
CA ARG A 536 -7.04 25.26 3.91
C ARG A 536 -6.40 26.28 2.96
N ASP A 537 -6.86 27.53 3.02
CA ASP A 537 -6.43 28.61 2.14
C ASP A 537 -5.26 29.42 2.74
N GLU A 538 -5.17 29.51 4.08
CA GLU A 538 -4.14 30.30 4.80
C GLU A 538 -2.89 29.52 5.23
N SER A 539 -2.99 28.19 5.43
CA SER A 539 -1.87 27.36 5.88
C SER A 539 -1.00 26.85 4.72
N GLY A 540 0.19 26.33 5.05
CA GLY A 540 1.11 25.76 4.07
C GLY A 540 0.75 24.33 3.59
N LEU A 541 -0.29 23.69 4.12
CA LEU A 541 -0.60 22.29 3.79
C LEU A 541 -0.98 22.10 2.31
N PHE A 542 -1.72 23.05 1.74
CA PHE A 542 -2.21 23.01 0.35
C PHE A 542 -1.50 24.02 -0.57
N ASP A 543 -0.30 24.44 -0.19
CA ASP A 543 0.58 25.25 -1.02
C ASP A 543 1.61 24.36 -1.74
N MET A 544 1.33 24.00 -2.99
CA MET A 544 2.21 23.12 -3.78
C MET A 544 3.42 23.83 -4.39
N GLU A 545 3.37 25.15 -4.53
CA GLU A 545 4.52 25.95 -5.01
C GLU A 545 5.58 26.02 -3.92
N GLY A 546 5.20 26.38 -2.70
CA GLY A 546 6.11 26.32 -1.56
C GLY A 546 6.55 24.89 -1.24
N PHE A 547 5.69 23.88 -1.43
CA PHE A 547 6.11 22.48 -1.27
C PHE A 547 7.22 22.12 -2.25
N ALA A 548 7.08 22.49 -3.52
CA ALA A 548 8.09 22.22 -4.53
C ALA A 548 9.43 22.94 -4.22
N ALA A 549 9.37 24.19 -3.74
CA ALA A 549 10.54 24.94 -3.33
C ALA A 549 11.27 24.29 -2.13
N ASP A 550 10.54 23.95 -1.06
CA ASP A 550 11.11 23.29 0.11
C ASP A 550 11.68 21.91 -0.23
N PHE A 551 10.97 21.14 -1.06
CA PHE A 551 11.44 19.85 -1.56
C PHE A 551 12.74 20.00 -2.36
N ARG A 552 12.78 20.97 -3.29
CA ARG A 552 13.97 21.28 -4.09
C ARG A 552 15.18 21.58 -3.19
N ASP A 553 15.02 22.44 -2.20
CA ASP A 553 16.10 22.85 -1.31
C ASP A 553 16.63 21.68 -0.47
N VAL A 554 15.73 20.83 0.04
CA VAL A 554 16.10 19.60 0.75
C VAL A 554 16.87 18.65 -0.16
N VAL A 555 16.41 18.42 -1.38
CA VAL A 555 17.06 17.49 -2.32
C VAL A 555 18.42 18.01 -2.79
N LEU A 556 18.56 19.32 -3.03
CA LEU A 556 19.84 19.96 -3.33
C LEU A 556 20.84 19.84 -2.17
N ARG A 557 20.37 19.94 -0.91
CA ARG A 557 21.21 19.68 0.26
C ARG A 557 21.66 18.22 0.31
N LEU A 558 20.72 17.28 0.17
CA LEU A 558 21.01 15.84 0.19
C LEU A 558 22.05 15.45 -0.85
N GLN A 559 21.93 15.97 -2.07
CA GLN A 559 22.88 15.66 -3.14
C GLN A 559 24.29 16.18 -2.83
N ARG A 560 24.41 17.38 -2.25
CA ARG A 560 25.70 17.95 -1.83
C ARG A 560 26.37 17.13 -0.74
N GLU A 561 25.62 16.73 0.28
CA GLU A 561 26.11 15.90 1.40
C GLU A 561 26.54 14.52 0.90
N SER A 562 25.75 13.91 0.02
CA SER A 562 26.05 12.62 -0.60
C SER A 562 27.32 12.67 -1.46
N ALA A 563 27.55 13.77 -2.19
CA ALA A 563 28.77 13.97 -2.96
C ALA A 563 30.01 14.15 -2.06
N ALA A 564 29.89 14.90 -0.95
CA ALA A 564 30.98 15.12 0.00
C ALA A 564 31.41 13.82 0.70
N GLY A 565 30.45 12.99 1.14
CA GLY A 565 30.74 11.70 1.80
C GLY A 565 31.42 10.67 0.89
N ARG A 566 31.22 10.75 -0.44
CA ARG A 566 31.93 9.91 -1.42
C ARG A 566 33.38 10.36 -1.65
N GLY A 567 33.67 11.66 -1.52
CA GLY A 567 35.01 12.22 -1.68
C GLY A 567 35.96 11.87 -0.54
N SER A 568 35.46 11.66 0.68
CA SER A 568 36.28 11.27 1.85
C SER A 568 36.57 9.77 1.94
N ALA A 569 35.77 8.91 1.29
CA ALA A 569 35.93 7.46 1.31
C ALA A 569 36.82 6.91 0.17
N SER A 570 37.29 7.79 -0.72
CA SER A 570 38.12 7.47 -1.90
C SER A 570 39.52 8.10 -1.85
N GLY A 571 39.91 8.65 -0.69
CA GLY A 571 41.22 9.26 -0.43
C GLY A 571 42.15 8.37 0.40
#